data_AF-A0A6G9YN36-F1
#
_entry.id   AF-A0A6G9YN36-F1
#
_cell.length_a   1.000
_cell.length_b   1.000
_cell.length_c   1.000
_cell.angle_alpha   90.00
_cell.angle_beta   90.00
_cell.angle_gamma   90.00
#
_symmetry.space_group_name_H-M   'P 1'
#
loop_
_entity.id
_entity.type
_entity.pdbx_description
1 polymer ?
#
loop_
_entity_poly.entity_id
_entity_poly.type
_entity_poly.pdbx_seq_one_letter_code
_entity_poly.pdbx_strand_id
1 'polypeptide(L)'
;MRRALALLLPAAFLLIGCKAEFGEKSAPDELAKCANIHFAAAPHVAAQHFAADFGAGRTVSAIVDVPQDQVAPFQQLSALGRFTPGVPPEWRSEHWMDSAVADALKADTGNIQFNDYHPPFPARWIVIHDSGNDQRRIFIKAYCEGDA
;
A
#
# COMPACT_ATOMS: atom_id res chain seq x y z
N MET A 1 -68.86 10.71 22.01
CA MET A 1 -68.62 10.89 20.55
C MET A 1 -67.24 10.35 20.22
N ARG A 2 -67.17 9.39 19.29
CA ARG A 2 -65.94 8.71 18.88
C ARG A 2 -65.09 9.64 18.00
N ARG A 3 -63.80 9.82 18.31
CA ARG A 3 -62.81 10.35 17.37
C ARG A 3 -61.64 9.38 17.31
N ALA A 4 -61.61 8.60 16.24
CA ALA A 4 -60.44 7.84 15.83
C ALA A 4 -59.41 8.85 15.31
N LEU A 5 -58.18 8.79 15.82
CA LEU A 5 -57.06 9.50 15.23
C LEU A 5 -56.15 8.47 14.57
N ALA A 6 -56.08 8.57 13.26
CA ALA A 6 -55.34 7.70 12.37
C ALA A 6 -53.82 7.87 12.56
N LEU A 7 -53.11 6.76 12.38
CA LEU A 7 -51.65 6.65 12.33
C LEU A 7 -51.05 7.55 11.24
N LEU A 8 -49.90 8.14 11.55
CA LEU A 8 -48.90 8.54 10.55
C LEU A 8 -47.54 8.01 11.02
N LEU A 9 -47.13 6.85 10.49
CA LEU A 9 -45.74 6.39 10.55
C LEU A 9 -44.90 7.27 9.62
N PRO A 10 -43.86 7.96 10.08
CA PRO A 10 -42.87 8.51 9.18
C PRO A 10 -41.96 7.37 8.73
N ALA A 11 -42.08 6.99 7.46
CA ALA A 11 -41.11 6.17 6.77
C ALA A 11 -39.78 6.94 6.71
N ALA A 12 -38.88 6.64 7.64
CA ALA A 12 -37.51 7.12 7.59
C ALA A 12 -36.84 6.52 6.34
N PHE A 13 -36.65 7.37 5.32
CA PHE A 13 -35.81 7.07 4.18
C PHE A 13 -34.39 6.78 4.68
N LEU A 14 -34.05 5.49 4.73
CA LEU A 14 -32.68 5.02 4.81
C LEU A 14 -32.00 5.47 3.51
N LEU A 15 -31.32 6.61 3.56
CA LEU A 15 -30.28 6.94 2.59
C LEU A 15 -29.13 5.95 2.80
N ILE A 16 -29.33 4.72 2.30
CA ILE A 16 -28.23 3.80 1.99
C ILE A 16 -27.50 4.48 0.84
N GLY A 17 -26.61 5.40 1.20
CA GLY A 17 -25.56 5.86 0.30
C GLY A 17 -24.65 4.67 0.05
N CYS A 18 -25.04 3.80 -0.88
CA CYS A 18 -24.08 3.03 -1.65
C CYS A 18 -23.17 4.07 -2.30
N LYS A 19 -22.06 4.40 -1.64
CA LYS A 19 -20.89 4.89 -2.34
C LYS A 19 -20.55 3.78 -3.33
N ALA A 20 -20.97 3.96 -4.57
CA ALA A 20 -20.35 3.27 -5.67
C ALA A 20 -18.88 3.69 -5.61
N GLU A 21 -18.04 2.82 -5.05
CA GLU A 21 -16.59 2.87 -5.22
C GLU A 21 -16.37 2.70 -6.72
N PHE A 22 -16.31 3.82 -7.44
CA PHE A 22 -15.73 3.86 -8.77
C PHE A 22 -14.36 3.21 -8.63
N GLY A 23 -14.18 2.05 -9.28
CA GLY A 23 -13.07 1.12 -9.07
C GLY A 23 -11.70 1.79 -9.14
N GLU A 24 -11.26 2.31 -8.00
CA GLU A 24 -9.96 2.93 -7.84
C GLU A 24 -8.93 1.82 -7.86
N LYS A 25 -7.98 1.90 -8.78
CA LYS A 25 -6.89 0.93 -8.90
C LYS A 25 -6.12 0.91 -7.58
N SER A 26 -6.10 -0.23 -6.90
CA SER A 26 -5.34 -0.38 -5.66
C SER A 26 -3.85 -0.50 -5.99
N ALA A 27 -2.99 0.14 -5.19
CA ALA A 27 -1.55 0.01 -5.39
C ALA A 27 -1.06 -1.44 -5.25
N PRO A 28 -1.56 -2.27 -4.29
CA PRO A 28 -1.19 -3.68 -4.24
C PRO A 28 -1.49 -4.46 -5.53
N ASP A 29 -2.64 -4.23 -6.17
CA ASP A 29 -2.99 -4.94 -7.41
C ASP A 29 -2.09 -4.51 -8.59
N GLU A 30 -1.75 -3.22 -8.67
CA GLU A 30 -0.85 -2.71 -9.69
C GLU A 30 0.59 -3.19 -9.45
N LEU A 31 1.08 -3.15 -8.22
CA LEU A 31 2.39 -3.68 -7.82
C LEU A 31 2.51 -5.20 -8.08
N ALA A 32 1.45 -5.96 -7.86
CA ALA A 32 1.40 -7.38 -8.21
C ALA A 32 1.59 -7.59 -9.71
N LYS A 33 0.91 -6.80 -10.55
CA LYS A 33 0.96 -6.93 -12.01
C LYS A 33 2.31 -6.49 -12.60
N CYS A 34 2.85 -5.35 -12.18
CA CYS A 34 4.02 -4.76 -12.83
C CYS A 34 5.35 -5.06 -12.14
N ALA A 35 5.33 -5.37 -10.84
CA ALA A 35 6.54 -5.55 -10.03
C ALA A 35 6.63 -6.91 -9.34
N ASN A 36 5.69 -7.82 -9.60
CA ASN A 36 5.60 -9.13 -8.96
C ASN A 36 5.67 -9.01 -7.43
N ILE A 37 4.90 -8.06 -6.86
CA ILE A 37 4.80 -7.86 -5.41
C ILE A 37 3.48 -8.46 -4.91
N HIS A 38 3.58 -9.52 -4.12
CA HIS A 38 2.45 -10.33 -3.69
C HIS A 38 2.39 -10.49 -2.17
N PHE A 39 1.18 -10.40 -1.64
CA PHE A 39 0.88 -10.69 -0.24
C PHE A 39 0.07 -11.99 -0.16
N ALA A 40 0.35 -12.82 0.85
CA ALA A 40 -0.37 -14.07 1.05
C ALA A 40 -1.83 -13.86 1.49
N ALA A 41 -2.13 -12.69 2.06
CA ALA A 41 -3.47 -12.21 2.39
C ALA A 41 -3.57 -10.72 2.02
N ALA A 42 -4.79 -10.20 1.86
CA ALA A 42 -5.01 -8.79 1.59
C ALA A 42 -4.41 -7.93 2.73
N PRO A 43 -3.42 -7.06 2.46
CA PRO A 43 -2.79 -6.26 3.51
C PRO A 43 -3.65 -5.04 3.86
N HIS A 44 -3.41 -4.45 5.03
CA HIS A 44 -3.94 -3.13 5.34
C HIS A 44 -3.09 -2.07 4.62
N VAL A 45 -3.69 -1.31 3.70
CA VAL A 45 -3.01 -0.22 2.98
C VAL A 45 -3.09 1.04 3.83
N ALA A 46 -1.99 1.39 4.50
CA ALA A 46 -1.89 2.60 5.30
C ALA A 46 -1.83 3.86 4.41
N ALA A 47 -1.17 3.76 3.26
CA ALA A 47 -1.11 4.83 2.28
C ALA A 47 -0.73 4.28 0.89
N GLN A 48 -1.16 4.96 -0.18
CA GLN A 48 -0.75 4.64 -1.55
C GLN A 48 -0.56 5.91 -2.39
N HIS A 49 0.30 5.84 -3.41
CA HIS A 49 0.58 6.95 -4.31
C HIS A 49 0.95 6.44 -5.71
N PHE A 50 0.47 7.16 -6.73
CA PHE A 50 0.77 6.88 -8.14
C PHE A 50 1.31 8.17 -8.76
N ALA A 51 2.50 8.10 -9.35
CA ALA A 51 3.09 9.20 -10.11
C ALA A 51 3.35 8.76 -11.55
N ALA A 52 2.92 9.58 -12.50
CA ALA A 52 3.39 9.46 -13.87
C ALA A 52 4.84 9.97 -13.92
N ASP A 53 5.73 9.19 -14.51
CA ASP A 53 7.12 9.60 -14.74
C ASP A 53 7.28 10.05 -16.21
N PHE A 54 8.42 10.66 -16.54
CA PHE A 54 8.70 11.03 -17.93
C PHE A 54 8.72 9.79 -18.84
N GLY A 55 8.00 9.85 -19.95
CA GLY A 55 7.87 8.75 -20.90
C GLY A 55 6.60 7.92 -20.68
N ALA A 56 6.68 6.61 -20.93
CA ALA A 56 5.56 5.70 -20.75
C ALA A 56 5.49 5.10 -19.33
N GLY A 57 6.51 5.27 -18.48
CA GLY A 57 6.52 4.63 -17.17
C GLY A 57 5.79 5.42 -16.06
N ARG A 58 5.54 4.73 -14.96
CA ARG A 58 4.91 5.28 -13.75
C ARG A 58 5.53 4.66 -12.51
N THR A 59 5.60 5.45 -11.46
CA THR A 59 5.96 4.97 -10.12
C THR A 59 4.67 4.62 -9.36
N VAL A 60 4.63 3.41 -8.83
CA VAL A 60 3.61 2.95 -7.89
C VAL A 60 4.24 2.79 -6.53
N SER A 61 3.67 3.46 -5.52
CA SER A 61 4.14 3.40 -4.14
C SER A 61 3.01 2.99 -3.20
N ALA A 62 3.34 2.19 -2.19
CA ALA A 62 2.41 1.78 -1.15
C ALA A 62 3.12 1.65 0.20
N ILE A 63 2.38 1.96 1.27
CA ILE A 63 2.72 1.62 2.63
C ILE A 63 1.66 0.66 3.13
N VAL A 64 2.10 -0.52 3.52
CA VAL A 64 1.19 -1.57 3.97
C VAL A 64 1.62 -2.10 5.32
N ASP A 65 0.63 -2.44 6.14
CA ASP A 65 0.83 -3.11 7.42
C ASP A 65 0.44 -4.59 7.27
N VAL A 66 1.33 -5.47 7.72
CA VAL A 66 1.12 -6.92 7.71
C VAL A 66 1.52 -7.53 9.05
N PRO A 67 0.90 -8.65 9.46
CA PRO A 67 1.38 -9.42 10.59
C PRO A 67 2.82 -9.93 10.38
N GLN A 68 3.58 -10.08 11.47
CA GLN A 68 4.99 -10.49 11.41
C GLN A 68 5.19 -11.85 10.71
N ASP A 69 4.26 -12.79 10.89
CA ASP A 69 4.31 -14.11 10.24
C ASP A 69 4.08 -14.06 8.72
N GLN A 70 3.56 -12.94 8.19
CA GLN A 70 3.34 -12.74 6.75
C GLN A 70 4.56 -12.18 6.02
N VAL A 71 5.62 -11.76 6.72
CA VAL A 71 6.82 -11.21 6.07
C VAL A 71 7.54 -12.26 5.22
N ALA A 72 7.77 -13.46 5.74
CA ALA A 72 8.44 -14.51 4.98
C ALA A 72 7.63 -14.96 3.75
N PRO A 73 6.31 -15.21 3.85
CA PRO A 73 5.44 -15.42 2.68
C PRO A 73 5.50 -14.28 1.66
N PHE A 74 5.44 -13.02 2.11
CA PHE A 74 5.56 -11.85 1.23
C PHE A 74 6.87 -11.87 0.43
N GLN A 75 8.01 -12.09 1.11
CA GLN A 75 9.31 -12.17 0.47
C GLN A 75 9.39 -13.29 -0.56
N GLN A 76 8.87 -14.47 -0.22
CA GLN A 76 8.86 -15.64 -1.09
C GLN A 76 7.96 -15.47 -2.32
N LEU A 77 6.71 -15.06 -2.12
CA LEU A 77 5.73 -14.88 -3.21
C LEU A 77 6.15 -13.77 -4.17
N SER A 78 6.83 -12.74 -3.65
CA SER A 78 7.33 -11.62 -4.45
C SER A 78 8.69 -11.90 -5.12
N ALA A 79 9.23 -13.11 -4.93
CA ALA A 79 10.57 -13.51 -5.39
C ALA A 79 11.66 -12.50 -5.01
N LEU A 80 11.62 -12.02 -3.77
CA LEU A 80 12.61 -11.06 -3.27
C LEU A 80 13.87 -11.81 -2.85
N GLY A 81 15.01 -11.18 -3.13
CA GLY A 81 16.30 -11.69 -2.72
C GLY A 81 16.59 -11.41 -1.25
N ARG A 82 17.88 -11.37 -0.94
CA ARG A 82 18.35 -11.10 0.41
C ARG A 82 18.13 -9.64 0.78
N PHE A 83 17.49 -9.41 1.92
CA PHE A 83 17.39 -8.08 2.53
C PHE A 83 18.71 -7.71 3.24
N THR A 84 19.03 -6.42 3.25
CA THR A 84 20.18 -5.84 3.97
C THR A 84 19.72 -4.83 5.01
N PRO A 85 20.47 -4.57 6.08
CA PRO A 85 20.08 -3.56 7.06
C PRO A 85 19.99 -2.15 6.47
N GLY A 86 19.04 -1.36 6.96
CA GLY A 86 18.91 0.07 6.69
C GLY A 86 17.78 0.45 5.73
N VAL A 87 17.88 1.67 5.24
CA VAL A 87 16.94 2.34 4.33
C VAL A 87 17.75 2.96 3.18
N PRO A 88 17.25 2.99 1.93
CA PRO A 88 17.94 3.66 0.84
C PRO A 88 18.20 5.13 1.20
N PRO A 89 19.44 5.65 1.04
CA PRO A 89 19.77 7.03 1.38
C PRO A 89 18.82 8.07 0.76
N GLU A 90 18.45 7.86 -0.49
CA GLU A 90 17.54 8.72 -1.26
C GLU A 90 16.15 8.83 -0.62
N TRP A 91 15.64 7.75 -0.02
CA TRP A 91 14.32 7.74 0.62
C TRP A 91 14.28 8.57 1.90
N ARG A 92 15.41 8.82 2.56
CA ARG A 92 15.43 9.70 3.74
C ARG A 92 15.17 11.16 3.37
N SER A 93 15.48 11.54 2.12
CA SER A 93 15.30 12.90 1.59
C SER A 93 14.07 13.06 0.70
N GLU A 94 13.49 11.97 0.19
CA GLU A 94 12.29 12.03 -0.63
C GLU A 94 11.05 12.40 0.21
N HIS A 95 10.08 13.10 -0.38
CA HIS A 95 8.76 13.35 0.20
C HIS A 95 7.86 12.12 0.07
N TRP A 96 8.42 10.93 0.24
CA TRP A 96 7.96 9.73 -0.46
C TRP A 96 6.54 9.31 -0.11
N MET A 97 5.96 9.82 0.99
CA MET A 97 4.51 10.00 1.21
C MET A 97 4.25 11.04 2.30
N ASP A 98 3.64 12.21 2.00
CA ASP A 98 3.31 13.32 2.93
C ASP A 98 2.45 12.93 4.16
N SER A 99 3.00 12.09 5.06
CA SER A 99 2.31 11.54 6.22
C SER A 99 3.31 11.21 7.33
N ALA A 100 2.86 11.28 8.60
CA ALA A 100 3.64 10.87 9.78
C ALA A 100 4.17 9.42 9.71
N VAL A 101 3.64 8.62 8.78
CA VAL A 101 4.01 7.22 8.53
C VAL A 101 5.48 7.09 8.05
N ALA A 102 6.04 8.15 7.47
CA ALA A 102 7.40 8.19 6.96
C ALA A 102 8.50 8.35 8.04
N ASP A 103 8.15 8.79 9.25
CA ASP A 103 9.14 8.99 10.31
C ASP A 103 9.80 7.68 10.75
N ALA A 104 9.11 6.54 10.57
CA ALA A 104 9.65 5.21 10.80
C ALA A 104 10.85 4.87 9.89
N LEU A 105 10.94 5.45 8.68
CA LEU A 105 12.14 5.28 7.84
C LEU A 105 13.34 6.08 8.34
N LYS A 106 13.10 7.17 9.08
CA LYS A 106 14.18 7.98 9.67
C LYS A 106 14.72 7.32 10.95
N ALA A 107 13.89 6.51 11.62
CA ALA A 107 14.30 5.69 12.75
C ALA A 107 15.11 4.48 12.24
N ASP A 108 16.44 4.62 12.17
CA ASP A 108 17.36 3.59 11.63
C ASP A 108 17.36 2.25 12.39
N THR A 109 16.68 2.14 13.52
CA THR A 109 16.67 0.92 14.34
C THR A 109 15.74 -0.14 13.76
N GLY A 110 16.33 -1.19 13.16
CA GLY A 110 15.63 -2.42 12.79
C GLY A 110 15.08 -2.47 11.37
N ASN A 111 15.30 -1.42 10.56
CA ASN A 111 14.90 -1.43 9.15
C ASN A 111 15.75 -2.43 8.35
N ILE A 112 15.09 -3.17 7.47
CA ILE A 112 15.76 -3.95 6.44
C ILE A 112 15.23 -3.54 5.08
N GLN A 113 16.10 -3.52 4.07
CA GLN A 113 15.79 -3.09 2.73
C GLN A 113 16.14 -4.16 1.70
N PHE A 114 15.39 -4.12 0.60
CA PHE A 114 15.68 -4.84 -0.63
C PHE A 114 15.49 -3.87 -1.79
N ASN A 115 16.39 -3.93 -2.76
CA ASN A 115 16.21 -3.25 -4.02
C ASN A 115 16.79 -4.09 -5.15
N ASP A 116 16.12 -4.07 -6.29
CA ASP A 116 16.63 -4.64 -7.51
C ASP A 116 16.18 -3.84 -8.73
N TYR A 117 16.89 -4.06 -9.83
CA TYR A 117 16.60 -3.45 -11.12
C TYR A 117 16.82 -4.48 -12.21
N HIS A 118 15.75 -4.76 -12.96
CA HIS A 118 15.77 -5.66 -14.11
C HIS A 118 15.50 -4.83 -15.37
N PRO A 119 16.51 -4.44 -16.15
CA PRO A 119 16.28 -3.73 -17.40
C PRO A 119 15.42 -4.58 -18.38
N PRO A 120 14.43 -3.99 -19.08
CA PRO A 120 14.09 -2.56 -19.06
C PRO A 120 13.34 -2.14 -17.78
N PHE A 121 12.48 -2.99 -17.23
CA PHE A 121 11.69 -2.83 -16.00
C PHE A 121 11.35 -4.22 -15.40
N PRO A 122 10.96 -4.34 -14.12
CA PRO A 122 10.75 -3.29 -13.12
C PRO A 122 12.01 -2.96 -12.31
N ALA A 123 11.99 -1.77 -11.71
CA ALA A 123 12.87 -1.41 -10.59
C ALA A 123 12.03 -1.46 -9.30
N ARG A 124 12.52 -2.15 -8.27
CA ARG A 124 11.77 -2.35 -7.02
C ARG A 124 12.63 -1.93 -5.86
N TRP A 125 12.01 -1.25 -4.91
CA TRP A 125 12.62 -0.84 -3.65
C TRP A 125 11.62 -1.10 -2.53
N ILE A 126 12.08 -1.80 -1.51
CA ILE A 126 11.25 -2.28 -0.41
C ILE A 126 12.01 -2.04 0.89
N VAL A 127 11.33 -1.49 1.89
CA VAL A 127 11.82 -1.42 3.27
C VAL A 127 10.79 -2.07 4.17
N ILE A 128 11.25 -2.90 5.11
CA ILE A 128 10.43 -3.50 6.15
C ILE A 128 10.88 -2.92 7.49
N HIS A 129 9.94 -2.34 8.21
CA HIS A 129 10.11 -1.77 9.54
C HIS A 129 9.36 -2.59 10.58
N ASP A 130 9.99 -2.82 11.73
CA ASP A 130 9.34 -3.38 12.91
C ASP A 130 8.49 -2.29 13.58
N SER A 131 7.17 -2.39 13.43
CA SER A 131 6.24 -1.42 14.03
C SER A 131 5.85 -1.78 15.47
N GLY A 132 6.43 -2.85 16.03
CA GLY A 132 6.01 -3.46 17.30
C GLY A 132 4.72 -4.28 17.18
N ASN A 133 4.30 -4.88 18.29
CA ASN A 133 3.01 -5.58 18.44
C ASN A 133 2.72 -6.63 17.35
N ASP A 134 3.72 -7.43 16.98
CA ASP A 134 3.62 -8.47 15.93
C ASP A 134 3.18 -7.93 14.56
N GLN A 135 3.38 -6.63 14.29
CA GLN A 135 3.10 -6.00 13.01
C GLN A 135 4.39 -5.52 12.33
N ARG A 136 4.34 -5.50 11.01
CA ARG A 136 5.43 -5.09 10.14
C ARG A 136 4.87 -4.10 9.14
N ARG A 137 5.53 -2.95 9.02
CA ARG A 137 5.21 -1.96 8.02
C ARG A 137 6.16 -2.11 6.84
N ILE A 138 5.59 -2.27 5.67
CA ILE A 138 6.34 -2.44 4.43
C ILE A 138 6.12 -1.21 3.56
N PHE A 139 7.23 -0.57 3.22
CA PHE A 139 7.29 0.58 2.34
C PHE A 139 7.76 0.11 0.98
N ILE A 140 6.97 0.38 -0.05
CA ILE A 140 7.17 -0.18 -1.38
C ILE A 140 7.16 0.96 -2.38
N LYS A 141 8.16 0.98 -3.27
CA LYS A 141 8.18 1.78 -4.49
C LYS A 141 8.56 0.85 -5.62
N ALA A 142 7.82 0.91 -6.71
CA ALA A 142 8.21 0.25 -7.93
C ALA A 142 8.06 1.20 -9.10
N TYR A 143 9.04 1.18 -10.00
CA TYR A 143 8.89 1.76 -11.32
C TYR A 143 8.31 0.70 -12.25
N CYS A 144 7.17 1.03 -12.84
CA CYS A 144 6.42 0.16 -13.73
C CYS A 144 6.34 0.78 -15.11
N GLU A 145 6.56 -0.02 -16.15
CA GLU A 145 6.25 0.39 -17.52
C GLU A 145 4.74 0.67 -17.62
N GLY A 146 4.35 1.72 -18.35
CA GLY A 146 2.94 1.97 -18.62
C GLY A 146 2.45 1.12 -19.77
N ASP A 147 1.16 0.81 -19.71
CA ASP A 147 0.43 0.33 -20.87
C ASP A 147 0.43 1.48 -21.89
N ALA A 148 1.22 1.36 -22.96
CA ALA A 148 1.21 2.32 -24.08
C ALA A 148 -0.14 2.36 -24.78
#